data_AF-A0A7J8DWL1-F1
#
_entry.id   AF-A0A7J8DWL1-F1
#
_cell.length_a   1.000
_cell.length_b   1.000
_cell.length_c   1.000
_cell.angle_alpha   90.00
_cell.angle_beta   90.00
_cell.angle_gamma   90.00
#
_symmetry.space_group_name_H-M   'P 1'
#
loop_
_entity.id
_entity.type
_entity.pdbx_description
1 polymer ?
#
loop_
_entity_poly.entity_id
_entity_poly.type
_entity_poly.pdbx_seq_one_letter_code
_entity_poly.pdbx_strand_id
1 'polypeptide(L)'
;MLCAESRKDMEDWISSLKSVQTREPYEVAQFTVEHFSGMHNWYACSHARPTFCNVCRESLSGVTSHGLSCEVCKFKAHKRCAVRAINNCKWTTLASIGKDIIEDEDGVAMPHQWLEGNLPVSAKCAVCDKTCGSVLRLQDWKCLWCKTMVHTACKDSYHPVCPLGQCKVSIIPPIALNSTDSDGFCRATFCFCVSPLLVFVNSKSGDNQGVKFLRRFKQLLNPAQVFDLMNGGPYLG
;
A
#
# COMPACT_ATOMS: atom_id res chain seq x y z
N MET A 1 -28.96 23.19 1.02
CA MET A 1 -28.19 23.77 2.14
C MET A 1 -27.31 22.70 2.72
N LEU A 2 -25.99 22.87 2.67
CA LEU A 2 -25.05 22.03 3.37
C LEU A 2 -24.89 22.60 4.78
N CYS A 3 -25.21 21.82 5.81
CA CYS A 3 -25.04 22.21 7.20
C CYS A 3 -23.86 21.45 7.80
N ALA A 4 -22.95 22.17 8.45
CA ALA A 4 -21.82 21.61 9.19
C ALA A 4 -21.78 22.23 10.59
N GLU A 5 -21.31 21.46 11.57
CA GLU A 5 -21.33 21.84 12.99
C GLU A 5 -20.33 22.96 13.32
N SER A 6 -19.35 23.19 12.46
CA SER A 6 -18.41 24.30 12.58
C SER A 6 -18.08 24.95 11.24
N ARG A 7 -17.67 26.23 11.31
CA ARG A 7 -17.20 27.00 10.14
C ARG A 7 -15.99 26.34 9.48
N LYS A 8 -15.12 25.69 10.26
CA LYS A 8 -13.94 24.98 9.76
C LYS A 8 -14.34 23.73 8.97
N ASP A 9 -15.30 22.96 9.46
CA ASP A 9 -15.81 21.80 8.73
C ASP A 9 -16.50 22.22 7.44
N MET A 10 -17.20 23.35 7.45
CA MET A 10 -17.81 23.93 6.25
C MET A 10 -16.74 24.35 5.22
N GLU A 11 -15.63 24.94 5.66
CA GLU A 11 -14.51 25.33 4.80
C GLU A 11 -13.78 24.11 4.19
N ASP A 12 -13.60 23.02 4.95
CA ASP A 12 -13.02 21.76 4.48
C ASP A 12 -13.93 21.07 3.44
N TRP A 13 -15.24 21.08 3.65
CA TRP A 13 -16.22 20.60 2.67
C TRP A 13 -16.25 21.48 1.41
N ILE A 14 -16.18 22.80 1.54
CA ILE A 14 -16.15 23.72 0.40
C ILE A 14 -14.85 23.55 -0.41
N SER A 15 -13.71 23.32 0.25
CA SER A 15 -12.44 23.03 -0.41
C SER A 15 -12.52 21.71 -1.21
N SER A 16 -13.10 20.68 -0.60
CA SER A 16 -13.34 19.37 -1.23
C SER A 16 -14.35 19.42 -2.38
N LEU A 17 -15.31 20.36 -2.36
CA LEU A 17 -16.29 20.56 -3.44
C LEU A 17 -15.73 21.43 -4.57
N LYS A 18 -14.86 22.40 -4.27
CA LYS A 18 -14.19 23.22 -5.28
C LYS A 18 -13.21 22.42 -6.14
N SER A 19 -12.56 21.40 -5.58
CA SER A 19 -11.75 20.46 -6.35
C SER A 19 -12.57 19.59 -7.32
N VAL A 20 -13.89 19.48 -7.09
CA VAL A 20 -14.83 18.73 -7.96
C VAL A 20 -15.44 19.62 -9.07
N GLN A 21 -15.43 20.95 -8.90
CA GLN A 21 -16.05 21.88 -9.87
C GLN A 21 -15.17 22.27 -11.07
N THR A 22 -13.86 21.99 -11.04
CA THR A 22 -12.99 22.12 -12.22
C THR A 22 -13.23 20.93 -13.15
N ARG A 23 -14.30 21.00 -13.94
CA ARG A 23 -14.63 20.07 -15.03
C ARG A 23 -13.74 20.32 -16.25
N GLU A 24 -12.63 19.60 -16.31
CA GLU A 24 -11.93 19.22 -17.54
C GLU A 24 -11.90 17.67 -17.56
N PRO A 25 -11.79 16.99 -18.72
CA PRO A 25 -12.01 15.53 -18.83
C PRO A 25 -10.94 14.73 -18.08
N TYR A 26 -11.18 14.48 -16.79
CA TYR A 26 -10.13 14.18 -15.80
C TYR A 26 -10.42 12.91 -14.96
N GLU A 27 -11.62 12.32 -15.07
CA GLU A 27 -12.16 11.44 -14.01
C GLU A 27 -11.65 9.99 -13.98
N VAL A 28 -10.81 9.51 -14.91
CA VAL A 28 -10.32 8.10 -14.86
C VAL A 28 -8.79 7.98 -14.90
N ALA A 29 -8.11 8.86 -15.64
CA ALA A 29 -6.66 8.92 -15.63
C ALA A 29 -6.13 9.31 -14.22
N GLN A 30 -6.82 10.20 -13.51
CA GLN A 30 -6.36 10.70 -12.22
C GLN A 30 -6.42 9.64 -11.09
N PHE A 31 -7.45 8.78 -11.06
CA PHE A 31 -7.56 7.68 -10.09
C PHE A 31 -6.50 6.59 -10.28
N THR A 32 -6.08 6.40 -11.52
CA THR A 32 -5.01 5.48 -11.91
C THR A 32 -3.64 6.08 -11.54
N VAL A 33 -3.45 7.39 -11.74
CA VAL A 33 -2.22 8.13 -11.38
C VAL A 33 -2.02 8.24 -9.87
N GLU A 34 -3.07 8.42 -9.06
CA GLU A 34 -2.97 8.44 -7.59
C GLU A 34 -2.51 7.09 -7.01
N HIS A 35 -2.93 5.97 -7.60
CA HIS A 35 -2.51 4.63 -7.15
C HIS A 35 -1.02 4.34 -7.37
N PHE A 36 -0.35 5.07 -8.26
CA PHE A 36 1.05 4.89 -8.62
C PHE A 36 1.99 5.96 -8.02
N SER A 37 1.44 6.94 -7.31
CA SER A 37 2.14 8.11 -6.76
C SER A 37 2.98 7.83 -5.49
N GLY A 38 2.93 6.61 -4.96
CA GLY A 38 3.53 6.30 -3.65
C GLY A 38 2.77 6.89 -2.45
N MET A 39 1.62 7.53 -2.66
CA MET A 39 0.80 8.07 -1.59
C MET A 39 0.08 6.97 -0.79
N HIS A 40 -0.10 7.21 0.52
CA HIS A 40 -0.84 6.31 1.39
C HIS A 40 -2.33 6.57 1.29
N ASN A 41 -3.11 5.52 1.05
CA ASN A 41 -4.57 5.59 1.11
C ASN A 41 -5.05 5.22 2.52
N TRP A 42 -5.55 6.21 3.27
CA TRP A 42 -5.84 6.09 4.69
C TRP A 42 -7.28 5.68 4.98
N TYR A 43 -7.47 4.78 5.95
CA TYR A 43 -8.76 4.53 6.58
C TYR A 43 -8.65 4.57 8.09
N ALA A 44 -9.73 5.02 8.75
CA ALA A 44 -9.85 4.96 10.20
C ALA A 44 -9.91 3.51 10.66
N CYS A 45 -9.16 3.20 11.71
CA CYS A 45 -9.08 1.85 12.23
C CYS A 45 -8.97 1.86 13.76
N SER A 46 -9.54 0.82 14.37
CA SER A 46 -9.27 0.46 15.76
C SER A 46 -8.22 -0.65 15.79
N HIS A 47 -7.52 -0.75 16.92
CA HIS A 47 -6.45 -1.73 17.10
C HIS A 47 -6.76 -2.57 18.33
N ALA A 48 -7.00 -3.86 18.11
CA ALA A 48 -7.20 -4.83 19.20
C ALA A 48 -5.91 -5.14 19.98
N ARG A 49 -4.77 -4.56 19.59
CA ARG A 49 -3.44 -4.80 20.17
C ARG A 49 -2.67 -3.49 20.26
N PRO A 50 -1.70 -3.37 21.18
CA PRO A 50 -0.76 -2.25 21.21
C PRO A 50 -0.14 -2.04 19.83
N THR A 51 -0.29 -0.82 19.32
CA THR A 51 0.08 -0.46 17.95
C THR A 51 0.68 0.92 17.99
N PHE A 52 1.67 1.19 17.14
CA PHE A 52 2.46 2.43 17.22
C PHE A 52 2.46 3.17 15.89
N CYS A 53 2.53 4.50 15.97
CA CYS A 53 2.58 5.40 14.84
C CYS A 53 3.94 5.33 14.15
N ASN A 54 3.97 4.98 12.87
CA ASN A 54 5.18 4.92 12.05
C ASN A 54 5.84 6.29 11.77
N VAL A 55 5.24 7.39 12.23
CA VAL A 55 5.81 8.75 12.10
C VAL A 55 6.43 9.22 13.42
N CYS A 56 5.64 9.33 14.49
CA CYS A 56 6.14 9.81 15.79
C CYS A 56 6.62 8.69 16.73
N ARG A 57 6.46 7.42 16.35
CA ARG A 57 6.82 6.22 17.13
C ARG A 57 6.05 6.02 18.45
N GLU A 58 5.12 6.91 18.78
CA GLU A 58 4.26 6.80 19.96
C GLU A 58 3.10 5.83 19.76
N SER A 59 2.51 5.38 20.87
CA SER A 59 1.36 4.48 20.86
C SER A 59 0.12 5.11 20.20
N LEU A 60 -0.61 4.29 19.45
CA LEU A 60 -1.95 4.60 18.96
C LEU A 60 -2.94 4.08 20.00
N SER A 61 -3.66 4.99 20.66
CA SER A 61 -4.65 4.67 21.68
C SER A 61 -5.72 3.70 21.13
N GLY A 62 -5.89 2.54 21.77
CA GLY A 62 -6.75 1.45 21.27
C GLY A 62 -8.26 1.65 21.42
N VAL A 63 -8.71 2.61 22.23
CA VAL A 63 -10.12 2.72 22.68
C VAL A 63 -10.95 3.68 21.82
N THR A 64 -10.32 4.50 21.01
CA THR A 64 -10.99 5.51 20.20
C THR A 64 -10.36 5.56 18.80
N SER A 65 -11.16 5.74 17.75
CA SER A 65 -10.78 5.65 16.32
C SER A 65 -9.86 6.80 15.83
N HIS A 66 -8.78 7.09 16.55
CA HIS A 66 -7.82 8.15 16.24
C HIS A 66 -6.59 7.67 15.45
N GLY A 67 -6.50 6.36 15.20
CA GLY A 67 -5.48 5.77 14.33
C GLY A 67 -5.95 5.65 12.88
N LEU A 68 -5.06 6.01 11.96
CA LEU A 68 -5.18 5.76 10.54
C LEU A 68 -4.26 4.59 10.16
N SER A 69 -4.75 3.74 9.26
CA SER A 69 -3.96 2.69 8.62
C SER A 69 -4.01 2.90 7.12
N CYS A 70 -2.87 2.74 6.45
CA CYS A 70 -2.86 2.65 5.00
C CYS A 70 -3.53 1.34 4.57
N GLU A 71 -4.38 1.41 3.55
CA GLU A 71 -5.10 0.28 2.96
C GLU A 71 -4.17 -0.74 2.30
N VAL A 72 -3.03 -0.25 1.77
CA VAL A 72 -2.11 -1.00 0.92
C VAL A 72 -0.94 -1.57 1.72
N CYS A 73 -0.11 -0.70 2.32
CA CYS A 73 1.12 -1.14 2.97
C CYS A 73 0.94 -1.45 4.46
N LYS A 74 -0.20 -1.07 5.08
CA LYS A 74 -0.45 -1.13 6.53
C LYS A 74 0.44 -0.21 7.38
N PHE A 75 1.05 0.82 6.80
CA PHE A 75 1.64 1.93 7.55
C PHE A 75 0.57 2.54 8.48
N LYS A 76 0.94 2.85 9.71
CA LYS A 76 -0.02 3.35 10.72
C LYS A 76 0.41 4.71 11.23
N ALA A 77 -0.54 5.62 11.38
CA ALA A 77 -0.26 6.97 11.86
C ALA A 77 -1.41 7.51 12.69
N HIS A 78 -1.14 8.46 13.59
CA HIS A 78 -2.19 9.32 14.12
C HIS A 78 -2.76 10.18 12.99
N LYS A 79 -4.01 10.65 13.13
CA LYS A 79 -4.60 11.62 12.19
C LYS A 79 -3.67 12.82 11.92
N ARG A 80 -3.11 13.42 13.00
CA ARG A 80 -2.13 14.53 12.91
C ARG A 80 -0.80 14.18 12.26
N CYS A 81 -0.43 12.90 12.24
CA CYS A 81 0.85 12.43 11.73
C CYS A 81 0.75 12.01 10.25
N ALA A 82 -0.43 11.60 9.78
CA ALA A 82 -0.62 11.11 8.41
C ALA A 82 -0.23 12.15 7.35
N VAL A 83 -0.51 13.44 7.61
CA VAL A 83 -0.12 14.56 6.71
C VAL A 83 1.39 14.75 6.59
N ARG A 84 2.18 14.20 7.53
CA ARG A 84 3.65 14.23 7.53
C ARG A 84 4.26 12.89 7.12
N ALA A 85 3.45 11.90 6.77
CA ALA A 85 3.95 10.60 6.35
C ALA A 85 4.68 10.76 5.01
N ILE A 86 5.82 10.08 4.89
CA ILE A 86 6.56 10.03 3.62
C ILE A 86 5.71 9.27 2.60
N ASN A 87 5.64 9.78 1.36
CA ASN A 87 4.94 9.15 0.25
C ASN A 87 5.76 7.98 -0.33
N ASN A 88 5.96 6.96 0.50
CA ASN A 88 6.71 5.73 0.19
C ASN A 88 5.84 4.48 0.36
N CYS A 89 4.56 4.58 -0.01
CA CYS A 89 3.65 3.44 -0.03
C CYS A 89 4.18 2.32 -0.95
N LYS A 90 3.51 1.15 -0.92
CA LYS A 90 3.92 -0.04 -1.66
C LYS A 90 4.15 0.29 -3.13
N TRP A 91 5.31 -0.09 -3.66
CA TRP A 91 5.65 0.12 -5.06
C TRP A 91 4.63 -0.54 -6.00
N THR A 92 4.51 -0.04 -7.21
CA THR A 92 3.52 -0.48 -8.19
C THR A 92 4.11 -0.63 -9.57
N THR A 93 5.02 0.26 -9.94
CA THR A 93 5.69 0.32 -11.25
C THR A 93 7.20 0.44 -11.07
N LEU A 94 7.96 0.25 -12.16
CA LEU A 94 9.41 0.40 -12.19
C LEU A 94 9.82 1.80 -11.69
N ALA A 95 9.10 2.83 -12.14
CA ALA A 95 9.32 4.22 -11.72
C ALA A 95 9.16 4.44 -10.20
N SER A 96 8.24 3.71 -9.56
CA SER A 96 8.01 3.83 -8.11
C SER A 96 9.12 3.21 -7.26
N ILE A 97 9.89 2.25 -7.81
CA ILE A 97 11.10 1.70 -7.16
C ILE A 97 12.24 2.71 -7.27
N GLY A 98 12.39 3.35 -8.43
CA GLY A 98 13.37 4.40 -8.66
C GLY A 98 14.81 3.91 -8.46
N LYS A 99 15.54 4.52 -7.54
CA LYS A 99 16.98 4.27 -7.32
C LYS A 99 17.27 2.98 -6.54
N ASP A 100 16.24 2.35 -5.99
CA ASP A 100 16.39 1.13 -5.20
C ASP A 100 16.52 -0.13 -6.08
N ILE A 101 16.41 -0.01 -7.40
CA ILE A 101 16.54 -1.13 -8.34
C ILE A 101 17.93 -1.75 -8.22
N ILE A 102 17.97 -3.09 -8.23
CA ILE A 102 19.20 -3.87 -8.28
C ILE A 102 19.41 -4.27 -9.74
N GLU A 103 20.53 -3.86 -10.30
CA GLU A 103 20.98 -4.26 -11.64
C GLU A 103 22.15 -5.23 -11.48
N ASP A 104 22.01 -6.43 -12.03
CA ASP A 104 23.05 -7.46 -12.05
C ASP A 104 23.24 -8.02 -13.48
N GLU A 105 24.20 -8.93 -13.65
CA GLU A 105 24.45 -9.56 -14.96
C GLU A 105 23.27 -10.40 -15.46
N ASP A 106 22.39 -10.84 -14.56
CA ASP A 106 21.19 -11.64 -14.83
C ASP A 106 19.95 -10.76 -15.15
N GLY A 107 20.05 -9.44 -14.97
CA GLY A 107 19.06 -8.45 -15.37
C GLY A 107 18.64 -7.49 -14.25
N VAL A 108 17.35 -7.15 -14.23
CA VAL A 108 16.76 -6.18 -13.29
C VAL A 108 16.02 -6.93 -12.18
N ALA A 109 16.42 -6.67 -10.94
CA ALA A 109 15.80 -7.23 -9.74
C ALA A 109 15.29 -6.11 -8.80
N MET A 110 14.28 -6.43 -8.00
CA MET A 110 13.79 -5.50 -6.97
C MET A 110 14.23 -5.93 -5.56
N PRO A 111 14.60 -4.97 -4.70
CA PRO A 111 14.90 -5.28 -3.32
C PRO A 111 13.62 -5.51 -2.51
N HIS A 112 13.80 -5.91 -1.26
CA HIS A 112 12.70 -5.90 -0.28
C HIS A 112 12.29 -4.48 0.08
N GLN A 113 11.00 -4.17 -0.05
CA GLN A 113 10.41 -2.95 0.50
C GLN A 113 10.01 -3.17 1.96
N TRP A 114 10.82 -2.66 2.89
CA TRP A 114 10.64 -2.91 4.33
C TRP A 114 9.69 -1.91 4.99
N LEU A 115 8.77 -2.42 5.82
CA LEU A 115 7.97 -1.64 6.76
C LEU A 115 8.37 -1.96 8.20
N GLU A 116 8.64 -0.94 9.00
CA GLU A 116 9.05 -1.08 10.39
C GLU A 116 7.86 -1.39 11.32
N GLY A 117 8.07 -2.37 12.21
CA GLY A 117 7.24 -2.64 13.36
C GLY A 117 5.81 -3.07 13.08
N ASN A 118 4.98 -2.99 14.13
CA ASN A 118 3.60 -3.47 14.12
C ASN A 118 3.49 -4.93 13.60
N LEU A 119 4.47 -5.76 13.98
CA LEU A 119 4.56 -7.17 13.59
C LEU A 119 3.51 -8.02 14.31
N PRO A 120 3.06 -9.14 13.72
CA PRO A 120 2.17 -10.08 14.41
C PRO A 120 2.85 -10.68 15.64
N VAL A 121 2.07 -11.06 16.65
CA VAL A 121 2.58 -11.60 17.93
C VAL A 121 3.44 -12.86 17.76
N SER A 122 3.14 -13.68 16.74
CA SER A 122 3.90 -14.89 16.41
C SER A 122 4.95 -14.66 15.31
N ALA A 123 5.39 -13.41 15.11
CA ALA A 123 6.41 -13.10 14.11
C ALA A 123 7.75 -13.76 14.48
N LYS A 124 8.36 -14.41 13.50
CA LYS A 124 9.69 -15.00 13.60
C LYS A 124 10.62 -14.37 12.57
N CYS A 125 11.87 -14.17 12.95
CA CYS A 125 12.90 -13.67 12.06
C CYS A 125 13.36 -14.76 11.09
N ALA A 126 13.33 -14.47 9.79
CA ALA A 126 13.77 -15.41 8.76
C ALA A 126 15.28 -15.72 8.76
N VAL A 127 16.10 -14.96 9.50
CA VAL A 127 17.55 -15.18 9.60
C VAL A 127 17.92 -16.08 10.78
N CYS A 128 17.35 -15.82 11.97
CA CYS A 128 17.74 -16.52 13.20
C CYS A 128 16.64 -17.41 13.81
N ASP A 129 15.45 -17.46 13.20
CA ASP A 129 14.22 -18.15 13.65
C ASP A 129 13.68 -17.75 15.04
N LYS A 130 14.27 -16.74 15.69
CA LYS A 130 13.78 -16.20 16.96
C LYS A 130 12.60 -15.24 16.76
N THR A 131 11.76 -15.11 17.78
CA THR A 131 10.64 -14.16 17.79
C THR A 131 11.12 -12.73 17.54
N CYS A 132 10.43 -12.00 16.67
CA CYS A 132 10.70 -10.60 16.35
C CYS A 132 9.44 -9.74 16.52
N GLY A 133 9.63 -8.42 16.59
CA GLY A 133 8.61 -7.44 16.92
C GLY A 133 8.63 -7.05 18.40
N SER A 134 7.81 -6.06 18.75
CA SER A 134 7.64 -5.60 20.12
C SER A 134 6.21 -5.15 20.37
N VAL A 135 5.73 -5.38 21.60
CA VAL A 135 4.47 -4.84 22.11
C VAL A 135 4.63 -3.46 22.75
N LEU A 136 5.89 -3.00 22.93
CA LEU A 136 6.22 -1.76 23.64
C LEU A 136 6.64 -0.62 22.71
N ARG A 137 7.05 -0.93 21.47
CA ARG A 137 7.53 0.07 20.50
C ARG A 137 7.53 -0.47 19.06
N LEU A 138 7.76 0.42 18.10
CA LEU A 138 8.17 0.02 16.74
C LEU A 138 9.61 -0.48 16.75
N GLN A 139 9.80 -1.67 16.21
CA GLN A 139 11.10 -2.26 15.91
C GLN A 139 10.90 -3.42 14.94
N ASP A 140 12.01 -3.89 14.37
CA ASP A 140 12.05 -4.99 13.42
C ASP A 140 11.25 -4.71 12.14
N TRP A 141 11.42 -5.54 11.13
CA TRP A 141 11.03 -5.19 9.77
C TRP A 141 10.20 -6.29 9.13
N LYS A 142 9.25 -5.90 8.29
CA LYS A 142 8.47 -6.80 7.45
C LYS A 142 8.48 -6.34 6.02
N CYS A 143 8.78 -7.23 5.09
CA CYS A 143 8.71 -6.93 3.66
C CYS A 143 7.25 -6.81 3.21
N LEU A 144 6.92 -5.74 2.49
CA LEU A 144 5.58 -5.50 1.94
C LEU A 144 5.20 -6.49 0.84
N TRP A 145 6.17 -7.16 0.22
CA TRP A 145 5.96 -8.09 -0.88
C TRP A 145 5.97 -9.54 -0.39
N CYS A 146 7.15 -10.07 -0.07
CA CYS A 146 7.32 -11.48 0.30
C CYS A 146 6.82 -11.83 1.71
N LYS A 147 6.48 -10.83 2.53
CA LYS A 147 6.00 -10.96 3.92
C LYS A 147 7.02 -11.52 4.91
N THR A 148 8.27 -11.75 4.50
CA THR A 148 9.37 -12.05 5.41
C THR A 148 9.48 -11.00 6.50
N MET A 149 9.80 -11.44 7.71
CA MET A 149 10.08 -10.59 8.86
C MET A 149 11.52 -10.82 9.33
N VAL A 150 12.21 -9.76 9.72
CA VAL A 150 13.61 -9.81 10.20
C VAL A 150 13.81 -8.84 11.35
N HIS A 151 14.70 -9.20 12.29
CA HIS A 151 15.16 -8.23 13.28
C HIS A 151 15.89 -7.08 12.63
N THR A 152 15.94 -5.93 13.30
CA THR A 152 16.79 -4.81 12.87
C THR A 152 18.24 -5.23 12.66
N ALA A 153 18.81 -6.00 13.60
CA ALA A 153 20.19 -6.49 13.51
C ALA A 153 20.40 -7.57 12.44
N CYS A 154 19.34 -8.25 12.00
CA CYS A 154 19.40 -9.31 11.00
C CYS A 154 19.10 -8.82 9.58
N LYS A 155 18.60 -7.58 9.44
CA LYS A 155 18.09 -7.05 8.18
C LYS A 155 19.15 -7.07 7.07
N ASP A 156 20.36 -6.60 7.38
CA ASP A 156 21.43 -6.46 6.39
C ASP A 156 22.13 -7.80 6.06
N SER A 157 21.92 -8.83 6.88
CA SER A 157 22.36 -10.20 6.60
C SER A 157 21.37 -11.01 5.76
N TYR A 158 20.16 -10.48 5.53
CA TYR A 158 19.14 -11.16 4.73
C TYR A 158 19.36 -10.87 3.24
N HIS A 159 19.00 -11.83 2.38
CA HIS A 159 19.24 -11.68 0.94
C HIS A 159 18.55 -10.42 0.38
N PRO A 160 19.24 -9.61 -0.46
CA PRO A 160 18.76 -8.29 -0.85
C PRO A 160 17.59 -8.34 -1.84
N VAL A 161 17.58 -9.31 -2.74
CA VAL A 161 16.55 -9.48 -3.79
C VAL A 161 15.26 -10.07 -3.22
N CYS A 162 14.11 -9.48 -3.54
CA CYS A 162 12.82 -9.94 -3.05
C CYS A 162 12.20 -11.04 -3.94
N PRO A 163 11.89 -12.24 -3.40
CA PRO A 163 11.29 -13.34 -4.18
C PRO A 163 9.77 -13.21 -4.32
N LEU A 164 9.17 -12.10 -3.87
CA LEU A 164 7.72 -11.84 -3.84
C LEU A 164 6.86 -12.79 -2.97
N GLY A 165 7.46 -13.86 -2.45
CA GLY A 165 6.85 -14.77 -1.48
C GLY A 165 5.83 -15.73 -2.10
N GLN A 166 4.87 -16.19 -1.28
CA GLN A 166 3.92 -17.25 -1.65
C GLN A 166 3.10 -16.95 -2.91
N CYS A 167 2.79 -15.68 -3.17
CA CYS A 167 1.95 -15.26 -4.30
C CYS A 167 2.75 -14.89 -5.56
N LYS A 168 4.07 -15.20 -5.63
CA LYS A 168 4.95 -14.74 -6.72
C LYS A 168 4.42 -14.99 -8.13
N VAL A 169 3.73 -16.11 -8.35
CA VAL A 169 3.21 -16.51 -9.67
C VAL A 169 2.05 -15.63 -10.13
N SER A 170 1.30 -15.10 -9.16
CA SER A 170 0.11 -14.26 -9.38
C SER A 170 0.39 -12.77 -9.26
N ILE A 171 1.53 -12.38 -8.70
CA ILE A 171 1.95 -10.98 -8.57
C ILE A 171 2.55 -10.54 -9.90
N ILE A 172 2.12 -9.38 -10.40
CA ILE A 172 2.89 -8.62 -11.40
C ILE A 172 3.93 -7.79 -10.64
N PRO A 173 5.23 -8.13 -10.73
CA PRO A 173 6.27 -7.37 -10.03
C PRO A 173 6.28 -5.91 -10.51
N PRO A 174 6.57 -4.91 -9.66
CA PRO A 174 6.72 -3.53 -10.12
C PRO A 174 7.75 -3.37 -11.24
N ILE A 175 8.84 -4.15 -11.22
CA ILE A 175 9.86 -4.17 -12.28
C ILE A 175 9.32 -4.61 -13.65
N ALA A 176 8.18 -5.31 -13.69
CA ALA A 176 7.55 -5.73 -14.93
C ALA A 176 6.66 -4.64 -15.53
N LEU A 177 6.33 -3.58 -14.79
CA LEU A 177 5.41 -2.52 -15.20
C LEU A 177 6.14 -1.21 -15.44
N ASN A 178 6.22 -0.80 -16.71
CA ASN A 178 6.70 0.52 -17.08
C ASN A 178 5.63 1.58 -16.76
N SER A 179 6.04 2.85 -16.58
CA SER A 179 5.10 3.95 -16.41
C SER A 179 4.13 4.02 -17.58
N THR A 180 2.87 4.38 -17.29
CA THR A 180 1.79 4.53 -18.28
C THR A 180 2.22 5.41 -19.45
N ASP A 181 1.95 4.96 -20.68
CA ASP A 181 2.00 5.83 -21.86
C ASP A 181 0.93 6.93 -21.78
N SER A 182 0.95 7.91 -22.68
CA SER A 182 0.01 9.04 -22.76
C SER A 182 -1.47 8.63 -22.75
N ASP A 183 -1.76 7.37 -23.08
CA ASP A 183 -3.11 6.79 -23.13
C ASP A 183 -3.51 6.03 -21.85
N GLY A 184 -2.67 6.05 -20.79
CA GLY A 184 -2.98 5.44 -19.49
C GLY A 184 -2.79 3.92 -19.41
N PHE A 185 -2.25 3.29 -20.46
CA PHE A 185 -2.00 1.84 -20.49
C PHE A 185 -0.61 1.49 -19.92
N CYS A 186 -0.56 0.49 -19.05
CA CYS A 186 0.71 -0.10 -18.57
C CYS A 186 1.02 -1.36 -19.38
N ARG A 187 2.20 -1.43 -19.99
CA ARG A 187 2.70 -2.66 -20.63
C ARG A 187 3.50 -3.48 -19.61
N ALA A 188 3.19 -4.77 -19.52
CA ALA A 188 3.89 -5.70 -18.66
C ALA A 188 4.82 -6.61 -19.47
N THR A 189 6.09 -6.69 -19.10
CA THR A 189 7.05 -7.64 -19.68
C THR A 189 7.25 -8.79 -18.69
N PHE A 190 7.02 -10.01 -19.14
CA PHE A 190 7.10 -11.19 -18.28
C PHE A 190 8.19 -12.15 -18.75
N CYS A 191 8.88 -12.78 -17.81
CA CYS A 191 9.67 -13.98 -18.07
C CYS A 191 8.79 -15.23 -17.84
N PHE A 192 9.20 -16.37 -18.42
CA PHE A 192 8.42 -17.61 -18.45
C PHE A 192 7.89 -18.04 -17.05
N CYS A 193 6.75 -18.73 -17.04
CA CYS A 193 6.07 -19.29 -15.84
C CYS A 193 5.36 -18.29 -14.91
N VAL A 194 4.66 -17.29 -15.46
CA VAL A 194 3.75 -16.41 -14.71
C VAL A 194 2.29 -16.75 -14.99
N SER A 195 1.41 -16.51 -14.00
CA SER A 195 -0.05 -16.57 -14.15
C SER A 195 -0.65 -15.40 -13.35
N PRO A 196 -0.53 -14.17 -13.88
CA PRO A 196 -0.92 -12.97 -13.15
C PRO A 196 -2.41 -12.99 -12.85
N LEU A 197 -2.77 -12.71 -11.60
CA LEU A 197 -4.16 -12.62 -11.17
C LEU A 197 -4.62 -11.16 -11.22
N LEU A 198 -5.61 -10.88 -12.06
CA LEU A 198 -6.34 -9.60 -12.03
C LEU A 198 -7.58 -9.77 -11.15
N VAL A 199 -7.81 -8.81 -10.27
CA VAL A 199 -8.91 -8.85 -9.30
C VAL A 199 -9.84 -7.67 -9.54
N PHE A 200 -11.08 -7.98 -9.88
CA PHE A 200 -12.15 -7.01 -10.01
C PHE A 200 -13.13 -7.23 -8.86
N VAL A 201 -13.33 -6.21 -8.03
CA VAL A 201 -14.26 -6.27 -6.91
C VAL A 201 -15.35 -5.24 -7.14
N ASN A 202 -16.61 -5.64 -7.08
CA ASN A 202 -17.70 -4.69 -6.88
C ASN A 202 -17.81 -4.40 -5.38
N SER A 203 -17.38 -3.20 -4.96
CA SER A 203 -17.32 -2.87 -3.53
C SER A 203 -18.68 -2.70 -2.85
N LYS A 204 -19.77 -2.54 -3.63
CA LYS A 204 -21.13 -2.27 -3.15
C LYS A 204 -22.06 -3.49 -3.18
N SER A 205 -21.61 -4.62 -3.71
CA SER A 205 -22.40 -5.86 -3.72
C SER A 205 -22.37 -6.57 -2.36
N GLY A 206 -23.49 -7.23 -2.02
CA GLY A 206 -23.57 -8.13 -0.87
C GLY A 206 -23.57 -7.42 0.49
N ASP A 207 -22.87 -7.99 1.46
CA ASP A 207 -22.78 -7.52 2.85
C ASP A 207 -21.74 -6.40 3.06
N ASN A 208 -21.43 -5.63 2.00
CA ASN A 208 -20.47 -4.52 1.99
C ASN A 208 -19.03 -4.88 2.41
N GLN A 209 -18.62 -6.14 2.27
CA GLN A 209 -17.24 -6.57 2.54
C GLN A 209 -16.27 -6.28 1.39
N GLY A 210 -16.76 -5.83 0.23
CA GLY A 210 -15.94 -5.58 -0.95
C GLY A 210 -14.74 -4.67 -0.68
N VAL A 211 -14.91 -3.65 0.17
CA VAL A 211 -13.81 -2.78 0.63
C VAL A 211 -12.73 -3.56 1.41
N LYS A 212 -13.12 -4.53 2.24
CA LYS A 212 -12.16 -5.37 2.97
C LYS A 212 -11.40 -6.30 2.01
N PHE A 213 -12.07 -6.85 1.00
CA PHE A 213 -11.43 -7.66 -0.04
C PHE A 213 -10.44 -6.84 -0.85
N LEU A 214 -10.83 -5.67 -1.36
CA LEU A 214 -9.96 -4.75 -2.08
C LEU A 214 -8.67 -4.46 -1.29
N ARG A 215 -8.81 -4.09 -0.02
CA ARG A 215 -7.66 -3.86 0.88
C ARG A 215 -6.77 -5.10 0.97
N ARG A 216 -7.35 -6.28 1.17
CA ARG A 216 -6.58 -7.52 1.34
C ARG A 216 -5.85 -7.90 0.06
N PHE A 217 -6.49 -7.79 -1.10
CA PHE A 217 -5.86 -8.04 -2.38
C PHE A 217 -4.75 -7.03 -2.67
N LYS A 218 -4.95 -5.72 -2.44
CA LYS A 218 -3.88 -4.70 -2.59
C LYS A 218 -2.67 -4.95 -1.68
N GLN A 219 -2.88 -5.55 -0.52
CA GLN A 219 -1.77 -5.97 0.36
C GLN A 219 -1.02 -7.18 -0.19
N LEU A 220 -1.72 -8.17 -0.77
CA LEU A 220 -1.14 -9.43 -1.24
C LEU A 220 -0.51 -9.31 -2.64
N LEU A 221 -1.22 -8.68 -3.56
CA LEU A 221 -0.84 -8.48 -4.96
C LEU A 221 -0.23 -7.09 -5.17
N ASN A 222 0.23 -6.81 -6.39
CA ASN A 222 0.51 -5.44 -6.79
C ASN A 222 -0.81 -4.65 -6.84
N PRO A 223 -0.92 -3.46 -6.20
CA PRO A 223 -2.13 -2.63 -6.29
C PRO A 223 -2.60 -2.36 -7.72
N ALA A 224 -1.68 -2.36 -8.70
CA ALA A 224 -1.97 -2.25 -10.13
C ALA A 224 -2.88 -3.37 -10.67
N GLN A 225 -3.05 -4.48 -9.94
CA GLN A 225 -3.83 -5.65 -10.34
C GLN A 225 -5.25 -5.66 -9.73
N VAL A 226 -5.60 -4.68 -8.89
CA VAL A 226 -6.79 -4.73 -8.04
C VAL A 226 -7.69 -3.54 -8.31
N PHE A 227 -8.81 -3.80 -8.96
CA PHE A 227 -9.74 -2.79 -9.46
C PHE A 227 -11.07 -2.84 -8.71
N ASP A 228 -11.60 -1.66 -8.38
CA ASP A 228 -12.97 -1.50 -7.89
C ASP A 228 -13.88 -1.17 -9.07
N LEU A 229 -14.82 -2.05 -9.39
CA LEU A 229 -15.74 -1.87 -10.52
C LEU A 229 -16.67 -0.66 -10.36
N MET A 230 -16.84 -0.15 -9.14
CA MET A 230 -17.63 1.05 -8.90
C MET A 230 -16.94 2.34 -9.35
N ASN A 231 -15.61 2.30 -9.55
CA ASN A 231 -14.80 3.47 -9.92
C ASN A 231 -14.47 3.50 -11.42
N GLY A 232 -15.22 2.76 -12.24
CA GLY A 232 -14.95 2.55 -13.67
C GLY A 232 -14.35 1.16 -13.95
N GLY A 233 -14.88 0.50 -14.98
CA GLY A 233 -14.37 -0.78 -15.46
C GLY A 233 -13.18 -0.61 -16.42
N PRO A 234 -12.50 -1.70 -16.80
CA PRO A 234 -11.51 -1.65 -17.88
C PRO A 234 -12.17 -1.11 -19.15
N TYR A 235 -11.49 -0.21 -19.83
CA TYR A 235 -11.92 0.31 -21.13
C TYR A 235 -12.02 -0.83 -22.15
N LEU A 236 -12.96 -0.71 -23.09
CA LEU A 236 -12.98 -1.56 -24.28
C LEU A 236 -11.65 -1.36 -25.02
N GLY A 237 -10.89 -2.44 -25.15
CA GLY A 237 -9.63 -2.48 -25.89
C GLY A 237 -9.83 -2.47 -27.40
#